data_AF-A0A9E5FEP1-F1
#
_entry.id   AF-A0A9E5FEP1-F1
#
_cell.length_a   1.000
_cell.length_b   1.000
_cell.length_c   1.000
_cell.angle_alpha   90.00
_cell.angle_beta   90.00
_cell.angle_gamma   90.00
#
_symmetry.space_group_name_H-M   'P 1'
#
loop_
_entity.id
_entity.type
_entity.pdbx_description
1 polymer ?
#
loop_
_entity_poly.entity_id
_entity_poly.type
_entity_poly.pdbx_seq_one_letter_code
_entity_poly.pdbx_strand_id
1 'polypeptide(L)'
;MRPRLFSSCLLSPGQLAPSQQDMRVVGAFNPGAVATEQGVVLLIRVAEAPWQNRPGFVGLPRWDLETGKIVIDWLAEQELIVEDARVVKVRETGLCGSLPPPICGYFAAPTVASSHPASSKSSGP
;
A
#
# COMPACT_ATOMS: atom_id res chain seq x y z
N MET A 1 -3.20 20.16 -22.96
CA MET A 1 -3.83 19.07 -22.17
C MET A 1 -4.64 18.21 -23.13
N ARG A 2 -4.40 16.89 -23.21
CA ARG A 2 -5.25 16.03 -24.05
C ARG A 2 -6.55 15.72 -23.30
N PRO A 3 -7.73 15.83 -23.94
CA PRO A 3 -8.99 15.52 -23.28
C PRO A 3 -9.05 14.03 -22.95
N ARG A 4 -9.56 13.68 -21.77
CA ARG A 4 -9.89 12.29 -21.44
C ARG A 4 -11.13 11.90 -22.23
N LEU A 5 -11.04 10.81 -22.99
CA LEU A 5 -12.19 10.29 -23.76
C LEU A 5 -13.29 9.75 -22.84
N PHE A 6 -12.89 9.08 -21.77
CA PHE A 6 -13.77 8.63 -20.68
C PHE A 6 -12.94 8.43 -19.40
N SER A 7 -13.62 8.22 -18.27
CA SER A 7 -12.99 7.81 -17.00
C SER A 7 -13.82 6.69 -16.39
N SER A 8 -13.31 5.47 -16.51
CA SER A 8 -13.93 4.26 -15.95
C SER A 8 -12.85 3.38 -15.33
N CYS A 9 -13.17 2.73 -14.21
CA CYS A 9 -12.32 1.73 -13.60
C CYS A 9 -12.53 0.40 -14.33
N LEU A 10 -11.52 -0.06 -15.08
CA LEU A 10 -11.60 -1.30 -15.85
C LEU A 10 -11.30 -2.54 -14.98
N LEU A 11 -10.43 -2.40 -13.99
CA LEU A 11 -10.04 -3.46 -13.07
C LEU A 11 -9.70 -2.88 -11.71
N SER A 12 -10.26 -3.47 -10.66
CA SER A 12 -9.98 -3.15 -9.26
C SER A 12 -9.21 -4.30 -8.59
N PRO A 13 -8.44 -4.02 -7.51
CA PRO A 13 -7.70 -5.03 -6.77
C PRO A 13 -8.54 -6.23 -6.32
N GLY A 14 -9.78 -5.99 -5.87
CA GLY A 14 -10.67 -7.04 -5.37
C GLY A 14 -11.17 -8.04 -6.42
N GLN A 15 -10.90 -7.79 -7.71
CA GLN A 15 -11.22 -8.71 -8.79
C GLN A 15 -10.09 -9.70 -9.10
N LEU A 16 -8.95 -9.60 -8.39
CA LEU A 16 -7.80 -10.46 -8.57
C LEU A 16 -7.58 -11.33 -7.32
N ALA A 17 -7.30 -12.60 -7.54
CA ALA A 17 -6.78 -13.46 -6.48
C ALA A 17 -5.30 -13.13 -6.22
N PRO A 18 -4.85 -13.17 -4.95
CA PRO A 18 -3.43 -13.04 -4.65
C PRO A 18 -2.65 -14.25 -5.16
N SER A 19 -1.36 -14.08 -5.40
CA SER A 19 -0.46 -15.13 -5.83
C SER A 19 -0.29 -16.25 -4.80
N GLN A 20 -0.42 -15.93 -3.50
CA GLN A 20 -0.27 -16.85 -2.37
C GLN A 20 -1.27 -16.53 -1.26
N GLN A 21 -1.55 -17.50 -0.39
CA GLN A 21 -2.61 -17.43 0.63
C GLN A 21 -2.34 -16.41 1.75
N ASP A 22 -1.08 -16.14 2.06
CA ASP A 22 -0.64 -15.17 3.06
C ASP A 22 -0.48 -13.74 2.50
N MET A 23 -0.90 -13.53 1.26
CA MET A 23 -0.84 -12.26 0.55
C MET A 23 -2.24 -11.72 0.22
N ARG A 24 -2.31 -10.43 -0.10
CA ARG A 24 -3.50 -9.76 -0.65
C ARG A 24 -3.14 -8.80 -1.76
N VAL A 25 -4.01 -8.70 -2.76
CA VAL A 25 -3.86 -7.70 -3.82
C VAL A 25 -4.27 -6.33 -3.27
N VAL A 26 -3.34 -5.38 -3.34
CA VAL A 26 -3.56 -3.99 -2.90
C VAL A 26 -3.54 -3.00 -4.06
N GLY A 27 -3.12 -3.42 -5.24
CA GLY A 27 -3.11 -2.58 -6.44
C GLY A 27 -3.16 -3.38 -7.73
N ALA A 28 -3.88 -2.86 -8.72
CA ALA A 28 -3.87 -3.30 -10.11
C ALA A 28 -3.81 -2.07 -11.00
N PHE A 29 -2.63 -1.74 -11.54
CA PHE A 29 -2.38 -0.43 -12.16
C PHE A 29 -1.24 -0.48 -13.20
N ASN A 30 -0.94 0.67 -13.80
CA ASN A 30 0.13 0.88 -14.79
C ASN A 30 0.19 -0.20 -15.88
N PRO A 31 -0.91 -0.41 -16.63
CA PRO A 31 -0.92 -1.43 -17.66
C PRO A 31 -0.01 -1.04 -18.83
N GLY A 32 0.78 -1.99 -19.31
CA GLY A 32 1.19 -2.02 -20.72
C GLY A 32 -0.01 -2.42 -21.58
N ALA A 33 -0.11 -1.91 -22.81
CA ALA A 33 -1.21 -2.25 -23.71
C ALA A 33 -0.68 -2.63 -25.09
N VAL A 34 -1.22 -3.71 -25.67
CA VAL A 34 -0.94 -4.14 -27.04
C VAL A 34 -2.23 -4.49 -27.74
N ALA A 35 -2.35 -4.11 -29.02
CA ALA A 35 -3.45 -4.53 -29.87
C ALA A 35 -3.09 -5.84 -30.58
N THR A 36 -4.01 -6.80 -30.56
CA THR A 36 -3.94 -8.07 -31.29
C THR A 36 -5.18 -8.19 -32.17
N GLU A 37 -5.22 -9.21 -33.04
CA GLU A 37 -6.41 -9.50 -33.86
C GLU A 37 -7.66 -9.81 -33.02
N GLN A 38 -7.47 -10.23 -31.76
CA GLN A 38 -8.52 -10.62 -30.82
C GLN A 38 -8.92 -9.46 -29.87
N GLY A 39 -8.28 -8.29 -29.98
CA GLY A 39 -8.60 -7.11 -29.18
C GLY A 39 -7.39 -6.51 -28.47
N VAL A 40 -7.63 -5.82 -27.35
CA VAL A 40 -6.56 -5.17 -26.58
C VAL A 40 -6.19 -6.04 -25.39
N VAL A 41 -4.90 -6.38 -25.28
CA VAL A 41 -4.34 -7.06 -24.12
C VAL A 41 -3.69 -6.03 -23.20
N LEU A 42 -4.05 -6.07 -21.91
CA LEU A 42 -3.45 -5.24 -20.87
C LEU A 42 -2.52 -6.08 -20.00
N LEU A 43 -1.24 -5.72 -19.97
CA LEU A 43 -0.26 -6.28 -19.04
C LEU A 43 -0.23 -5.44 -17.77
N ILE A 44 -0.98 -5.87 -16.76
CA ILE A 44 -1.27 -5.08 -15.56
C ILE A 44 -0.20 -5.34 -14.49
N ARG A 45 0.31 -4.27 -13.87
CA ARG A 45 1.14 -4.39 -12.66
C ARG A 45 0.23 -4.66 -11.47
N VAL A 46 0.37 -5.85 -10.90
CA VAL A 46 -0.31 -6.26 -9.66
C VAL A 46 0.64 -6.04 -8.49
N ALA A 47 0.19 -5.31 -7.47
CA ALA A 47 0.92 -5.13 -6.22
C ALA A 47 0.22 -5.93 -5.12
N GLU A 48 1.01 -6.75 -4.42
CA GLU A 48 0.54 -7.56 -3.30
C GLU A 48 1.23 -7.14 -2.00
N ALA A 49 0.56 -7.44 -0.89
CA ALA A 49 0.96 -7.14 0.47
C ALA A 49 0.75 -8.35 1.37
N PRO A 50 1.50 -8.51 2.48
CA PRO A 50 1.14 -9.43 3.54
C PRO A 50 -0.33 -9.24 3.95
N TRP A 51 -1.08 -10.35 4.01
CA TRP A 51 -2.45 -10.35 4.54
C TRP A 51 -2.45 -10.10 6.04
N GLN A 52 -1.53 -10.78 6.75
CA GLN A 52 -1.39 -10.66 8.19
C GLN A 52 -0.98 -9.24 8.58
N ASN A 53 -1.53 -8.76 9.69
CA ASN A 53 -1.05 -7.57 10.38
C ASN A 53 -0.45 -7.96 11.73
N ARG A 54 0.73 -7.45 12.06
CA ARG A 54 1.44 -7.69 13.33
C ARG A 54 1.78 -6.33 13.95
N PRO A 55 1.05 -5.86 14.98
CA PRO A 55 1.30 -4.55 15.58
C PRO A 55 2.76 -4.38 16.01
N GLY A 56 3.38 -3.25 15.65
CA GLY A 56 4.80 -2.96 15.93
C GLY A 56 5.78 -3.62 14.97
N PHE A 57 5.30 -4.37 13.97
CA PHE A 57 6.12 -5.00 12.95
C PHE A 57 5.64 -4.65 11.54
N VAL A 58 6.59 -4.55 10.63
CA VAL A 58 6.38 -4.37 9.20
C VAL A 58 6.79 -5.65 8.48
N GLY A 59 5.87 -6.21 7.70
CA GLY A 59 6.16 -7.35 6.82
C GLY A 59 6.74 -6.87 5.49
N LEU A 60 7.96 -7.31 5.18
CA LEU A 60 8.65 -7.02 3.93
C LEU A 60 8.64 -8.28 3.05
N PRO A 61 7.75 -8.35 2.04
CA PRO A 61 7.73 -9.49 1.14
C PRO A 61 8.95 -9.45 0.22
N ARG A 62 9.66 -10.57 0.10
CA ARG A 62 10.72 -10.79 -0.89
C ARG A 62 10.49 -12.08 -1.64
N TRP A 63 11.00 -12.13 -2.87
CA TRP A 63 11.04 -13.37 -3.63
C TRP A 63 12.20 -14.24 -3.15
N ASP A 64 11.90 -15.48 -2.80
CA ASP A 64 12.89 -16.49 -2.43
C ASP A 64 13.20 -17.36 -3.64
N LEU A 65 14.44 -17.28 -4.15
CA LEU A 65 14.85 -17.97 -5.38
C LEU A 65 14.92 -19.48 -5.22
N GLU A 66 15.21 -19.98 -4.02
CA GLU A 66 15.36 -21.41 -3.76
C GLU A 66 14.01 -22.11 -3.71
N THR A 67 13.05 -21.52 -3.00
CA THR A 67 11.71 -22.09 -2.83
C THR A 67 10.73 -21.68 -3.94
N GLY A 68 11.05 -20.62 -4.70
CA GLY A 68 10.16 -20.06 -5.71
C GLY A 68 8.88 -19.49 -5.11
N LYS A 69 8.97 -18.93 -3.89
CA LYS A 69 7.84 -18.40 -3.12
C LYS A 69 8.11 -16.99 -2.62
N ILE A 70 7.05 -16.34 -2.16
CA ILE A 70 7.19 -15.09 -1.42
C ILE A 70 7.40 -15.48 0.04
N VAL A 71 8.43 -14.91 0.65
CA VAL A 71 8.66 -15.00 2.09
C VAL A 71 8.57 -13.60 2.67
N ILE A 72 8.02 -13.50 3.88
CA ILE A 72 7.76 -12.23 4.54
C ILE A 72 8.73 -12.11 5.71
N ASP A 73 9.68 -11.20 5.57
CA ASP A 73 10.57 -10.84 6.67
C ASP A 73 9.86 -9.82 7.56
N TRP A 74 9.72 -10.13 8.85
CA TRP A 74 9.06 -9.26 9.82
C TRP A 74 10.11 -8.51 10.62
N LEU A 75 10.17 -7.19 10.42
CA LEU A 75 11.07 -6.30 11.14
C LEU A 75 10.27 -5.39 12.07
N ALA A 76 10.83 -5.04 13.22
CA ALA A 76 10.17 -4.12 14.12
C ALA A 76 10.21 -2.69 13.55
N GLU A 77 9.15 -1.92 13.76
CA GLU A 77 9.00 -0.58 13.16
C GLU A 77 10.19 0.36 13.47
N GLN A 78 10.76 0.26 14.67
CA GLN A 78 11.91 1.05 15.10
C GLN A 78 13.21 0.75 14.34
N GLU A 79 13.29 -0.44 13.72
CA GLU A 79 14.43 -0.85 12.88
C GLU A 79 14.37 -0.24 11.48
N LEU A 80 13.28 0.45 11.15
CA LEU A 80 13.00 0.98 9.82
C LEU A 80 12.96 2.51 9.82
N ILE A 81 13.38 3.06 8.69
CA ILE A 81 13.18 4.46 8.32
C ILE A 81 12.18 4.45 7.16
N VAL A 82 11.02 5.07 7.35
CA VAL A 82 10.03 5.23 6.28
C VAL A 82 10.47 6.37 5.38
N GLU A 83 10.84 6.05 4.13
CA GLU A 83 11.28 7.03 3.13
C GLU A 83 10.08 7.58 2.35
N ASP A 84 9.19 6.67 1.90
CA ASP A 84 7.87 7.03 1.35
C ASP A 84 6.82 5.99 1.77
N ALA A 85 5.55 6.21 1.40
CA ALA A 85 4.44 5.32 1.74
C ALA A 85 4.57 3.86 1.20
N ARG A 86 5.57 3.59 0.36
CA ARG A 86 5.84 2.34 -0.35
C ARG A 86 7.28 1.85 -0.15
N VAL A 87 8.12 2.56 0.60
CA VAL A 87 9.54 2.24 0.74
C VAL A 87 10.01 2.51 2.16
N VAL A 88 10.65 1.49 2.74
CA VAL A 88 11.43 1.61 3.98
C VAL A 88 12.89 1.35 3.69
N LYS A 89 13.71 1.90 4.57
CA LYS A 89 15.13 1.62 4.67
C LYS A 89 15.42 0.98 6.03
N VAL A 90 16.11 -0.15 6.03
CA VAL A 90 16.61 -0.78 7.26
C VAL A 90 17.65 0.14 7.88
N ARG A 91 17.45 0.53 9.14
CA ARG A 91 18.24 1.56 9.82
C ARG A 91 19.71 1.17 9.94
N GLU A 92 20.01 -0.10 10.21
CA GLU A 92 21.38 -0.60 10.38
C GLU A 92 22.14 -0.72 9.06
N THR A 93 21.54 -1.39 8.07
CA THR A 93 22.22 -1.75 6.82
C THR A 93 22.03 -0.72 5.70
N GLY A 94 21.01 0.12 5.81
CA GLY A 94 20.58 1.01 4.76
C GLY A 94 19.93 0.32 3.56
N LEU A 95 19.63 -0.98 3.64
CA LEU A 95 18.93 -1.72 2.58
C LEU A 95 17.49 -1.24 2.45
N CYS A 96 17.01 -1.09 1.21
CA CYS A 96 15.65 -0.65 0.94
C CYS A 96 14.72 -1.84 0.69
N GLY A 97 13.55 -1.81 1.33
CA GLY A 97 12.45 -2.75 1.12
C GLY A 97 11.18 -2.02 0.70
N SER A 98 10.31 -2.69 -0.05
CA SER A 98 9.01 -2.12 -0.42
C SER A 98 7.97 -2.32 0.67
N LEU A 99 7.28 -1.25 1.05
CA LEU A 99 6.06 -1.29 1.83
C LEU A 99 4.83 -1.53 0.94
N PRO A 100 3.82 -2.25 1.43
CA PRO A 100 2.55 -2.35 0.74
C PRO A 100 1.73 -1.05 0.84
N PRO A 101 1.13 -0.54 -0.26
CA PRO A 101 0.15 0.54 -0.18
C PRO A 101 -1.20 0.06 0.43
N PRO A 102 -1.98 0.90 1.14
CA PRO A 102 -1.68 2.20 1.71
C PRO A 102 -1.50 2.06 3.25
N ILE A 103 -0.28 2.22 3.77
CA ILE A 103 -0.03 2.34 5.22
C ILE A 103 -0.59 3.68 5.80
N CYS A 104 -1.39 4.41 5.02
CA CYS A 104 -2.11 5.61 5.46
C CYS A 104 -3.05 5.37 6.68
N GLY A 105 -3.37 4.11 7.01
CA GLY A 105 -4.22 3.77 8.17
C GLY A 105 -3.52 3.21 9.42
N TYR A 106 -2.23 2.85 9.37
CA TYR A 106 -1.59 2.13 10.49
C TYR A 106 -0.60 2.95 11.31
N PHE A 107 -0.01 4.01 10.74
CA PHE A 107 0.56 5.10 11.55
C PHE A 107 -0.56 6.05 11.95
N ALA A 108 -1.44 5.60 12.84
CA ALA A 108 -2.31 6.51 13.57
C ALA A 108 -1.39 7.42 14.39
N ALA A 109 -1.22 8.67 13.93
CA ALA A 109 -0.71 9.74 14.75
C ALA A 109 -1.44 9.72 16.11
N PRO A 110 -0.75 9.97 17.25
CA PRO A 110 -1.45 10.13 18.51
C PRO A 110 -2.43 11.29 18.34
N THR A 111 -3.72 10.98 18.33
CA THR A 111 -4.77 11.99 18.38
C THR A 111 -4.73 12.59 19.77
N VAL A 112 -3.93 13.65 19.95
CA VAL A 112 -4.16 14.59 21.04
C VAL A 112 -5.39 15.40 20.63
N ALA A 113 -6.56 14.85 20.92
CA ALA A 113 -7.77 15.64 21.00
C ALA A 113 -7.64 16.53 22.24
N SER A 114 -7.02 17.71 22.09
CA SER A 114 -7.26 18.80 23.04
C SER A 114 -8.63 19.37 22.73
N SER A 115 -9.63 18.92 23.49
CA SER A 115 -10.88 19.64 23.62
C SER A 115 -10.60 21.00 24.25
N HIS A 116 -10.80 22.06 23.50
CA HIS A 116 -11.14 23.36 24.06
C HIS A 116 -12.58 23.67 23.68
N PRO A 117 -13.49 23.85 24.65
CA PRO A 117 -14.86 24.23 24.35
C PRO A 117 -14.87 25.67 23.83
N ALA A 118 -15.57 25.88 22.71
CA ALA A 118 -15.96 27.20 22.26
C ALA A 118 -16.85 27.84 23.34
N SER A 119 -16.35 28.87 24.01
CA SER A 119 -17.19 29.70 24.88
C SER A 119 -18.17 30.48 24.01
N SER A 120 -19.44 30.11 24.01
CA SER A 120 -20.52 30.97 23.56
C SER A 120 -20.63 32.16 24.52
N LYS A 121 -20.31 33.36 24.04
CA LYS A 121 -20.76 34.58 24.71
C LYS A 121 -22.19 34.87 24.26
N SER A 122 -23.16 34.56 25.13
CA SER A 122 -24.46 35.22 25.15
C SER A 122 -24.47 36.20 26.32
N SER A 123 -24.67 37.49 26.03
CA SER A 123 -25.18 38.47 26.99
C SER A 123 -25.45 39.79 26.26
N GLY A 124 -26.74 40.08 26.09
CA GLY A 124 -27.26 41.40 25.85
C GLY A 124 -28.67 41.44 26.46
N PRO A 125 -28.93 42.29 27.47
CA PRO A 125 -30.29 42.71 27.78
C PRO A 125 -30.83 43.66 26.71
#